data_AF-R0DVI8-F1
#
_entry.id   AF-R0DVI8-F1
#
_cell.length_a   1.000
_cell.length_b   1.000
_cell.length_c   1.000
_cell.angle_alpha   90.00
_cell.angle_beta   90.00
_cell.angle_gamma   90.00
#
_symmetry.space_group_name_H-M   'P 1'
#
loop_
_entity.id
_entity.type
_entity.pdbx_description
1 polymer ?
#
loop_
_entity_poly.entity_id
_entity_poly.type
_entity_poly.pdbx_seq_one_letter_code
_entity_poly.pdbx_strand_id
1 'polypeptide(L)'
;MKKYASKLLRFLLARVVDDDAGDPPVDPPADIGALGDGSGDDLDDPIGDLVDDEPTPPVSARRGDDSRERLARLEAEVEAAKRYADNLRNSQPAPSPQADPEFQREEERLRASDLTDLERWQIQSNRTLRENKRQAEEALRHAQDVSDRAQFQSKFQSDPRRSKYADRIEQELTTLRQRGQNAPREALYYFMLGKDIAEGKLKAKPKAPPADLPRGRTPGAKTDVTARGGKNEHQKRAERLANINI
;
A
#
# COMPACT_ATOMS: atom_id res chain seq x y z
N MET A 1 -8.87 -19.92 -54.63
CA MET A 1 -8.78 -19.70 -53.17
C MET A 1 -7.36 -19.78 -52.59
N LYS A 2 -6.43 -20.60 -53.12
CA LYS A 2 -5.06 -20.76 -52.58
C LYS A 2 -4.17 -19.48 -52.57
N LYS A 3 -4.44 -18.50 -53.43
CA LYS A 3 -3.65 -17.25 -53.55
C LYS A 3 -3.93 -16.23 -52.44
N TYR A 4 -5.11 -16.26 -51.83
CA TYR A 4 -5.48 -15.34 -50.76
C TYR A 4 -4.97 -15.83 -49.40
N ALA A 5 -5.02 -17.15 -49.16
CA ALA A 5 -4.41 -17.77 -47.98
C ALA A 5 -2.89 -17.54 -47.91
N SER A 6 -2.18 -17.62 -49.05
CA SER A 6 -0.73 -17.36 -49.11
C SER A 6 -0.37 -15.89 -48.86
N LYS A 7 -1.22 -14.94 -49.28
CA LYS A 7 -1.02 -13.51 -48.98
C LYS A 7 -1.29 -13.20 -47.50
N LEU A 8 -2.31 -13.83 -46.90
CA LEU A 8 -2.62 -13.66 -45.48
C LEU A 8 -1.53 -14.26 -44.59
N LEU A 9 -1.00 -15.43 -44.97
CA LEU A 9 0.10 -16.09 -44.26
C LEU A 9 1.41 -15.29 -44.36
N ARG A 10 1.72 -14.69 -45.52
CA ARG A 10 2.87 -13.78 -45.66
C ARG A 10 2.70 -12.49 -44.87
N PHE A 11 1.49 -11.95 -44.78
CA PHE A 11 1.23 -10.74 -43.99
C PHE A 11 1.30 -11.00 -42.48
N LEU A 12 0.90 -12.20 -42.03
CA LEU A 12 1.04 -12.63 -40.64
C LEU A 12 2.49 -12.96 -40.26
N LEU A 13 3.28 -13.59 -41.14
CA LEU A 13 4.69 -13.87 -40.85
C LEU A 13 5.59 -12.62 -40.96
N ALA A 14 5.30 -11.68 -41.84
CA ALA A 14 6.06 -10.43 -41.95
C ALA A 14 5.91 -9.52 -40.72
N ARG A 15 4.85 -9.70 -39.91
CA ARG A 15 4.65 -8.96 -38.66
C ARG A 15 5.35 -9.60 -37.45
N VAL A 16 5.93 -10.79 -37.60
CA VAL A 16 6.56 -11.57 -36.51
C VAL A 16 8.09 -11.53 -36.57
N VAL A 17 8.70 -10.92 -37.61
CA VAL A 17 10.15 -10.98 -37.84
C VAL A 17 10.86 -9.62 -37.72
N ASP A 18 10.16 -8.53 -37.44
CA ASP A 18 10.76 -7.18 -37.26
C ASP A 18 10.76 -6.68 -35.80
N ASP A 19 10.99 -7.57 -34.83
CA ASP A 19 11.47 -7.17 -33.50
C ASP A 19 12.89 -7.69 -33.33
N ASP A 20 13.82 -6.96 -33.96
CA ASP A 20 15.26 -7.03 -33.77
C ASP A 20 15.57 -6.67 -32.30
N ALA A 21 15.65 -7.70 -31.47
CA ALA A 21 16.05 -7.62 -30.07
C ALA A 21 17.54 -7.27 -30.00
N GLY A 22 17.83 -5.96 -29.99
CA GLY A 22 19.12 -5.42 -29.60
C GLY A 22 19.44 -5.77 -28.14
N ASP A 23 20.41 -6.65 -27.99
CA ASP A 23 21.02 -7.12 -26.74
C ASP A 23 21.68 -5.95 -25.96
N PRO A 24 21.38 -5.72 -24.67
CA PRO A 24 22.25 -4.91 -23.81
C PRO A 24 23.36 -5.79 -23.19
N PRO A 25 24.61 -5.28 -23.12
CA PRO A 25 25.77 -6.06 -22.70
C PRO A 25 25.70 -6.51 -21.24
N VAL A 26 26.04 -7.77 -21.03
CA VAL A 26 26.33 -8.39 -19.73
C VAL A 26 27.74 -7.99 -19.30
N ASP A 27 27.85 -7.24 -18.20
CA ASP A 27 29.11 -7.08 -17.46
C ASP A 27 29.05 -7.84 -16.12
N PRO A 28 30.15 -8.47 -15.69
CA PRO A 28 30.17 -9.47 -14.62
C PRO A 28 30.14 -8.86 -13.21
N PRO A 29 29.70 -9.61 -12.18
CA PRO A 29 29.82 -9.18 -10.79
C PRO A 29 31.29 -9.22 -10.35
N ALA A 30 31.86 -8.04 -10.09
CA ALA A 30 33.16 -7.90 -9.45
C ALA A 30 33.05 -8.12 -7.93
N ASP A 31 33.67 -9.21 -7.52
CA ASP A 31 34.57 -9.37 -6.38
C ASP A 31 34.08 -9.11 -4.94
N ILE A 32 34.29 -10.15 -4.14
CA ILE A 32 33.97 -10.29 -2.73
C ILE A 32 35.22 -9.83 -1.97
N GLY A 33 35.31 -8.53 -1.67
CA GLY A 33 36.34 -7.97 -0.82
C GLY A 33 35.90 -7.92 0.64
N ALA A 34 36.24 -8.95 1.40
CA ALA A 34 36.32 -8.89 2.85
C ALA A 34 37.41 -7.90 3.31
N LEU A 35 37.18 -7.20 4.42
CA LEU A 35 38.07 -7.04 5.61
C LEU A 35 37.82 -5.73 6.39
N GLY A 36 37.85 -5.85 7.72
CA GLY A 36 38.02 -4.75 8.70
C GLY A 36 36.73 -4.44 9.45
N ASP A 37 36.38 -5.15 10.53
CA ASP A 37 36.95 -5.01 11.88
C ASP A 37 37.21 -3.55 12.29
N GLY A 38 36.33 -3.05 13.14
CA GLY A 38 36.32 -1.72 13.73
C GLY A 38 35.47 -1.78 14.99
N SER A 39 36.05 -2.39 16.02
CA SER A 39 35.61 -2.38 17.41
C SER A 39 35.31 -0.98 17.98
N GLY A 40 34.31 -0.91 18.85
CA GLY A 40 34.34 -0.08 20.07
C GLY A 40 33.56 1.24 20.06
N ASP A 41 32.91 1.50 21.20
CA ASP A 41 32.37 2.78 21.72
C ASP A 41 31.19 3.41 20.95
N ASP A 42 30.10 3.88 21.54
CA ASP A 42 29.70 4.11 22.93
C ASP A 42 28.17 4.10 22.94
N LEU A 43 27.55 3.20 23.72
CA LEU A 43 26.14 3.33 24.10
C LEU A 43 26.09 3.74 25.57
N ASP A 44 26.43 4.99 25.84
CA ASP A 44 26.18 5.65 27.12
C ASP A 44 25.37 6.92 26.86
N ASP A 45 24.04 6.79 26.96
CA ASP A 45 23.15 7.93 27.14
C ASP A 45 22.41 7.71 28.47
N PRO A 46 22.71 8.49 29.53
CA PRO A 46 22.20 8.25 30.88
C PRO A 46 20.74 8.70 31.00
N ILE A 47 19.81 7.75 30.97
CA ILE A 47 18.42 7.99 31.37
C ILE A 47 18.34 7.86 32.90
N GLY A 48 18.36 9.01 33.57
CA GLY A 48 17.49 9.29 34.72
C GLY A 48 18.02 8.96 36.11
N ASP A 49 18.88 9.83 36.64
CA ASP A 49 18.95 10.05 38.09
C ASP A 49 18.19 11.35 38.42
N LEU A 50 16.88 11.21 38.64
CA LEU A 50 16.05 12.22 39.31
C LEU A 50 15.55 11.59 40.60
N VAL A 51 16.39 11.69 41.63
CA VAL A 51 16.02 11.46 43.03
C VAL A 51 15.28 12.70 43.50
N ASP A 52 13.96 12.60 43.69
CA ASP A 52 13.21 13.54 44.53
C ASP A 52 12.07 12.81 45.25
N ASP A 53 12.44 12.34 46.45
CA ASP A 53 11.69 12.12 47.69
C ASP A 53 10.16 11.89 47.61
N GLU A 54 9.75 10.63 47.48
CA GLU A 54 8.39 10.17 47.82
C GLU A 54 8.48 9.27 49.08
N PRO A 55 7.70 9.52 50.15
CA PRO A 55 7.84 8.80 51.41
C PRO A 55 7.48 7.33 51.23
N THR A 56 8.49 6.48 51.42
CA THR A 56 8.38 5.01 51.38
C THR A 56 7.40 4.53 52.47
N PRO A 57 6.27 3.90 52.12
CA PRO A 57 5.50 3.17 53.13
C PRO A 57 6.28 1.93 53.56
N PRO A 58 6.21 1.53 54.84
CA PRO A 58 6.98 0.40 55.34
C PRO A 58 6.62 -0.87 54.55
N VAL A 59 7.65 -1.53 54.02
CA VAL A 59 7.55 -2.78 53.27
C VAL A 59 6.99 -3.85 54.19
N SER A 60 5.67 -4.03 54.14
CA SER A 60 5.00 -5.20 54.67
C SER A 60 5.37 -6.39 53.78
N ALA A 61 6.23 -7.28 54.29
CA ALA A 61 6.64 -8.54 53.67
C ALA A 61 5.48 -9.56 53.47
N ARG A 62 4.22 -9.11 53.51
CA ARG A 62 3.02 -9.92 53.30
C ARG A 62 2.31 -9.67 51.95
N ARG A 63 2.75 -8.69 51.15
CA ARG A 63 2.15 -8.37 49.82
C ARG A 63 2.70 -9.20 48.65
N GLY A 64 3.77 -9.95 48.86
CA GLY A 64 4.40 -10.78 47.82
C GLY A 64 3.55 -11.99 47.42
N ASP A 65 2.87 -12.61 48.39
CA ASP A 65 2.03 -13.77 48.14
C ASP A 65 0.71 -13.38 47.46
N ASP A 66 0.03 -12.33 47.91
CA ASP A 66 -1.19 -11.82 47.26
C ASP A 66 -0.96 -11.38 45.80
N SER A 67 0.21 -10.79 45.52
CA SER A 67 0.56 -10.35 44.16
C SER A 67 0.88 -11.54 43.25
N ARG A 68 1.54 -12.57 43.78
CA ARG A 68 1.83 -13.82 43.05
C ARG A 68 0.58 -14.65 42.82
N GLU A 69 -0.31 -14.72 43.80
CA GLU A 69 -1.59 -15.42 43.66
C GLU A 69 -2.51 -14.71 42.66
N ARG A 70 -2.50 -13.36 42.64
CA ARG A 70 -3.21 -12.57 41.63
C ARG A 70 -2.63 -12.77 40.23
N LEU A 71 -1.31 -12.86 40.08
CA LEU A 71 -0.65 -13.16 38.81
C LEU A 71 -0.97 -14.58 38.34
N ALA A 72 -0.88 -15.58 39.21
CA ALA A 72 -1.24 -16.96 38.90
C ALA A 72 -2.71 -17.10 38.48
N ARG A 73 -3.63 -16.35 39.12
CA ARG A 73 -5.04 -16.32 38.74
C ARG A 73 -5.26 -15.67 37.37
N LEU A 74 -4.55 -14.58 37.07
CA LEU A 74 -4.60 -13.93 35.75
C LEU A 74 -4.02 -14.84 34.66
N GLU A 75 -2.93 -15.55 34.94
CA GLU A 75 -2.33 -16.52 34.01
C GLU A 75 -3.29 -17.67 33.72
N ALA A 76 -3.96 -18.21 34.74
CA ALA A 76 -4.97 -19.25 34.57
C ALA A 76 -6.18 -18.76 33.75
N GLU A 77 -6.61 -17.51 33.93
CA GLU A 77 -7.70 -16.91 33.15
C GLU A 77 -7.29 -16.67 31.68
N VAL A 78 -6.06 -16.22 31.44
CA VAL A 78 -5.50 -16.08 30.08
C VAL A 78 -5.35 -17.43 29.40
N GLU A 79 -4.91 -18.47 30.13
CA GLU A 79 -4.81 -19.83 29.57
C GLU A 79 -6.20 -20.40 29.24
N ALA A 80 -7.20 -20.19 30.11
CA ALA A 80 -8.58 -20.59 29.84
C ALA A 80 -9.16 -19.87 28.63
N ALA A 81 -8.91 -18.56 28.49
CA ALA A 81 -9.33 -17.77 27.34
C ALA A 81 -8.65 -18.22 26.04
N LYS A 82 -7.35 -18.55 26.09
CA LYS A 82 -6.61 -19.11 24.95
C LYS A 82 -7.18 -20.46 24.53
N ARG A 83 -7.41 -21.38 25.47
CA ARG A 83 -8.02 -22.69 25.17
C ARG A 83 -9.42 -22.54 24.58
N TYR A 84 -10.21 -21.59 25.08
CA TYR A 84 -11.53 -21.29 24.51
C TYR A 84 -11.42 -20.74 23.07
N ALA A 85 -10.50 -19.81 22.82
CA ALA A 85 -10.27 -19.26 21.48
C ALA A 85 -9.75 -20.33 20.49
N ASP A 86 -8.84 -21.19 20.92
CA ASP A 86 -8.32 -22.30 20.12
C ASP A 86 -9.41 -23.33 19.83
N ASN A 87 -10.26 -23.65 20.81
CA ASN A 87 -11.42 -24.51 20.62
C ASN A 87 -12.43 -23.89 19.67
N LEU A 88 -12.68 -22.58 19.75
CA LEU A 88 -13.59 -21.89 18.81
C LEU A 88 -13.02 -21.90 17.39
N ARG A 89 -11.72 -21.70 17.24
CA ARG A 89 -11.02 -21.75 15.95
C ARG A 89 -11.01 -23.16 15.34
N ASN A 90 -10.82 -24.20 16.16
CA ASN A 90 -10.85 -25.59 15.72
C ASN A 90 -12.28 -26.12 15.50
N SER A 91 -13.26 -25.57 16.20
CA SER A 91 -14.68 -25.94 16.04
C SER A 91 -15.36 -25.20 14.89
N GLN A 92 -14.77 -24.12 14.37
CA GLN A 92 -15.26 -23.48 13.18
C GLN A 92 -14.90 -24.39 11.99
N PRO A 93 -15.88 -25.01 11.32
CA PRO A 93 -15.58 -25.81 10.14
C PRO A 93 -14.86 -24.90 9.14
N ALA A 94 -13.67 -25.29 8.72
CA ALA A 94 -12.98 -24.62 7.64
C ALA A 94 -13.97 -24.49 6.47
N PRO A 95 -14.09 -23.32 5.82
CA PRO A 95 -14.99 -23.17 4.68
C PRO A 95 -14.59 -24.21 3.65
N SER A 96 -15.39 -25.27 3.55
CA SER A 96 -15.19 -26.27 2.51
C SER A 96 -15.29 -25.53 1.19
N PRO A 97 -14.34 -25.70 0.25
CA PRO A 97 -14.48 -25.11 -1.08
C PRO A 97 -15.84 -25.57 -1.59
N GLN A 98 -16.76 -24.62 -1.81
CA GLN A 98 -18.09 -24.94 -2.29
C GLN A 98 -17.92 -25.66 -3.62
N ALA A 99 -18.08 -26.98 -3.61
CA ALA A 99 -17.98 -27.78 -4.82
C ALA A 99 -19.10 -27.29 -5.75
N ASP A 100 -18.70 -26.82 -6.94
CA ASP A 100 -19.64 -26.27 -7.92
C ASP A 100 -20.69 -27.36 -8.25
N PRO A 101 -21.97 -27.16 -7.93
CA PRO A 101 -23.00 -28.19 -8.11
C PRO A 101 -23.13 -28.62 -9.57
N GLU A 102 -22.78 -27.74 -10.51
CA GLU A 102 -22.73 -28.05 -11.94
C GLU A 102 -21.57 -29.00 -12.29
N PHE A 103 -20.44 -28.91 -11.59
CA PHE A 103 -19.33 -29.84 -11.78
C PHE A 103 -19.70 -31.26 -11.36
N GLN A 104 -20.44 -31.41 -10.25
CA GLN A 104 -20.90 -32.71 -9.74
C GLN A 104 -21.90 -33.36 -10.71
N ARG A 105 -22.88 -32.59 -11.21
CA ARG A 105 -23.86 -33.05 -12.22
C ARG A 105 -23.19 -33.52 -13.50
N GLU A 106 -22.19 -32.79 -13.99
CA GLU A 106 -21.43 -33.18 -15.16
C GLU A 106 -20.56 -34.42 -14.91
N GLU A 107 -20.03 -34.60 -13.71
CA GLU A 107 -19.26 -35.78 -13.36
C GLU A 107 -20.15 -37.03 -13.28
N GLU A 108 -21.32 -36.92 -12.69
CA GLU A 108 -22.35 -37.97 -12.71
C GLU A 108 -22.78 -38.29 -14.14
N ARG A 109 -22.94 -37.26 -14.98
CA ARG A 109 -23.25 -37.44 -16.40
C ARG A 109 -22.11 -38.17 -17.11
N LEU A 110 -20.86 -37.79 -16.90
CA LEU A 110 -19.69 -38.48 -17.48
C LEU A 110 -19.53 -39.93 -17.01
N ARG A 111 -20.06 -40.31 -15.85
CA ARG A 111 -20.10 -41.71 -15.38
C ARG A 111 -21.19 -42.56 -16.05
N ALA A 112 -22.20 -41.95 -16.66
CA ALA A 112 -23.23 -42.70 -17.37
C ALA A 112 -22.64 -43.41 -18.60
N SER A 113 -22.99 -44.68 -18.79
CA SER A 113 -22.53 -45.50 -19.92
C SER A 113 -23.01 -45.00 -21.29
N ASP A 114 -24.11 -44.25 -21.30
CA ASP A 114 -24.88 -43.93 -22.51
C ASP A 114 -24.48 -42.58 -23.15
N LEU A 115 -23.31 -42.05 -22.80
CA LEU A 115 -22.87 -40.74 -23.32
C LEU A 115 -22.41 -40.81 -24.77
N THR A 116 -22.92 -39.88 -25.57
CA THR A 116 -22.41 -39.61 -26.92
C THR A 116 -21.07 -38.86 -26.86
N ASP A 117 -20.23 -39.03 -27.88
CA ASP A 117 -18.94 -38.31 -27.99
C ASP A 117 -19.14 -36.79 -28.05
N LEU A 118 -20.24 -36.33 -28.65
CA LEU A 118 -20.60 -34.92 -28.72
C LEU A 118 -20.95 -34.33 -27.34
N GLU A 119 -21.69 -35.07 -26.51
CA GLU A 119 -21.98 -34.67 -25.13
C GLU A 119 -20.69 -34.60 -24.29
N ARG A 120 -19.78 -35.57 -24.45
CA ARG A 120 -18.48 -35.55 -23.76
C ARG A 120 -17.67 -34.31 -24.13
N TRP A 121 -17.61 -33.98 -25.42
CA TRP A 121 -16.93 -32.78 -25.90
C TRP A 121 -17.57 -31.50 -25.34
N GLN A 122 -18.90 -31.41 -25.33
CA GLN A 122 -19.62 -30.26 -24.78
C GLN A 122 -19.31 -30.06 -23.29
N ILE A 123 -19.32 -31.14 -22.49
CA ILE A 123 -18.98 -31.08 -21.06
C ILE A 123 -17.52 -30.61 -20.87
N GLN A 124 -16.58 -31.16 -21.63
CA GLN A 124 -15.17 -30.73 -21.56
C GLN A 124 -14.99 -29.26 -21.97
N SER A 125 -15.68 -28.81 -23.02
CA SER A 125 -15.68 -27.42 -23.47
C SER A 125 -16.21 -26.48 -22.39
N ASN A 126 -17.36 -26.81 -21.79
CA ASN A 126 -17.96 -26.02 -20.71
C ASN A 126 -17.06 -25.93 -19.47
N ARG A 127 -16.37 -27.03 -19.12
CA ARG A 127 -15.36 -27.04 -18.04
C ARG A 127 -14.21 -26.09 -18.34
N THR A 128 -13.68 -26.17 -19.56
CA THR A 128 -12.57 -25.32 -20.00
C THR A 128 -12.97 -23.85 -19.98
N LEU A 129 -14.19 -23.53 -20.42
CA LEU A 129 -14.71 -22.16 -20.39
C LEU A 129 -14.85 -21.61 -18.97
N ARG A 130 -15.32 -22.42 -18.01
CA ARG A 130 -15.41 -22.01 -16.60
C ARG A 130 -14.04 -21.83 -15.97
N GLU A 131 -13.11 -22.75 -16.24
CA GLU A 131 -11.72 -22.64 -15.79
C GLU A 131 -11.08 -21.36 -16.33
N ASN A 132 -11.21 -21.09 -17.63
CA ASN A 132 -10.67 -19.88 -18.26
C ASN A 132 -11.28 -18.60 -17.67
N LYS A 133 -12.58 -18.59 -17.35
CA LYS A 133 -13.21 -17.46 -16.66
C LYS A 133 -12.61 -17.25 -15.27
N ARG A 134 -12.46 -18.31 -14.47
CA ARG A 134 -11.84 -18.23 -13.14
C ARG A 134 -10.40 -17.71 -13.22
N GLN A 135 -9.61 -18.21 -14.16
CA GLN A 135 -8.25 -17.76 -14.39
C GLN A 135 -8.19 -16.29 -14.84
N ALA A 136 -9.10 -15.86 -15.70
CA ALA A 136 -9.17 -14.46 -16.13
C ALA A 136 -9.56 -13.52 -14.97
N GLU A 137 -10.49 -13.93 -14.11
CA GLU A 137 -10.87 -13.18 -12.90
C GLU A 137 -9.71 -13.11 -11.90
N GLU A 138 -8.98 -14.21 -11.71
CA GLU A 138 -7.79 -14.24 -10.87
C GLU A 138 -6.67 -13.33 -11.42
N ALA A 139 -6.42 -13.39 -12.72
CA ALA A 139 -5.46 -12.52 -13.38
C ALA A 139 -5.83 -11.04 -13.25
N LEU A 140 -7.11 -10.69 -13.36
CA LEU A 140 -7.60 -9.33 -13.12
C LEU A 140 -7.37 -8.87 -11.68
N ARG A 141 -7.66 -9.72 -10.69
CA ARG A 141 -7.39 -9.41 -9.28
C ARG A 141 -5.89 -9.19 -9.04
N HIS A 142 -5.04 -10.05 -9.60
CA HIS A 142 -3.60 -9.89 -9.51
C HIS A 142 -3.11 -8.60 -10.18
N ALA A 143 -3.64 -8.25 -11.36
CA ALA A 143 -3.28 -7.02 -12.05
C ALA A 143 -3.67 -5.77 -11.25
N GLN A 144 -4.86 -5.78 -10.62
CA GLN A 144 -5.28 -4.70 -9.73
C GLN A 144 -4.36 -4.56 -8.51
N ASP A 145 -3.97 -5.69 -7.91
CA ASP A 145 -3.06 -5.71 -6.76
C ASP A 145 -1.67 -5.15 -7.09
N VAL A 146 -1.11 -5.52 -8.25
CA VAL A 146 0.18 -5.01 -8.74
C VAL A 146 0.09 -3.50 -9.03
N SER A 147 -1.00 -3.06 -9.65
CA SER A 147 -1.26 -1.65 -9.94
C SER A 147 -1.32 -0.82 -8.65
N ASP A 148 -2.08 -1.26 -7.65
CA ASP A 148 -2.19 -0.58 -6.34
C ASP A 148 -0.83 -0.53 -5.62
N ARG A 149 -0.06 -1.62 -5.66
CA ARG A 149 1.30 -1.64 -5.10
C ARG A 149 2.21 -0.63 -5.79
N ALA A 150 2.21 -0.59 -7.12
CA ALA A 150 3.03 0.35 -7.88
C ALA A 150 2.61 1.81 -7.64
N GLN A 151 1.30 2.08 -7.58
CA GLN A 151 0.76 3.40 -7.26
C GLN A 151 1.19 3.85 -5.86
N PHE A 152 1.16 2.95 -4.87
CA PHE A 152 1.62 3.26 -3.52
C PHE A 152 3.13 3.53 -3.48
N GLN A 153 3.93 2.69 -4.13
CA GLN A 153 5.39 2.83 -4.19
C GLN A 153 5.85 4.09 -4.94
N SER A 154 5.15 4.50 -6.00
CA SER A 154 5.50 5.73 -6.73
C SER A 154 5.44 6.99 -5.85
N LYS A 155 4.61 6.96 -4.78
CA LYS A 155 4.49 8.06 -3.80
C LYS A 155 5.62 8.07 -2.76
N PHE A 156 6.55 7.10 -2.78
CA PHE A 156 7.66 7.08 -1.82
C PHE A 156 8.66 8.22 -2.04
N GLN A 157 8.81 8.67 -3.28
CA GLN A 157 9.69 9.78 -3.62
C GLN A 157 9.18 11.11 -3.04
N SER A 158 7.86 11.32 -3.03
CA SER A 158 7.25 12.55 -2.51
C SER A 158 7.06 12.52 -0.99
N ASP A 159 6.80 11.35 -0.40
CA ASP A 159 6.65 11.18 1.05
C ASP A 159 7.41 9.93 1.54
N PRO A 160 8.68 10.10 1.99
CA PRO A 160 9.49 9.00 2.52
C PRO A 160 8.92 8.37 3.79
N ARG A 161 7.93 8.98 4.45
CA ARG A 161 7.28 8.35 5.61
C ARG A 161 6.46 7.14 5.18
N ARG A 162 5.94 7.12 3.95
CA ARG A 162 5.14 6.01 3.41
C ARG A 162 5.93 4.70 3.35
N SER A 163 7.24 4.75 3.06
CA SER A 163 8.08 3.54 3.01
C SER A 163 8.15 2.84 4.38
N LYS A 164 8.17 3.60 5.48
CA LYS A 164 8.17 3.05 6.86
C LYS A 164 6.89 2.30 7.23
N TYR A 165 5.81 2.53 6.48
CA TYR A 165 4.52 1.84 6.66
C TYR A 165 4.32 0.70 5.68
N ALA A 166 5.18 0.54 4.67
CA ALA A 166 4.97 -0.45 3.60
C ALA A 166 4.80 -1.88 4.16
N ASP A 167 5.72 -2.32 5.02
CA ASP A 167 5.66 -3.68 5.59
C ASP A 167 4.45 -3.86 6.52
N ARG A 168 4.15 -2.84 7.32
CA ARG A 168 2.99 -2.81 8.22
C ARG A 168 1.66 -2.88 7.46
N ILE A 169 1.57 -2.21 6.31
CA ILE A 169 0.40 -2.25 5.43
C ILE A 169 0.23 -3.63 4.80
N GLU A 170 1.30 -4.27 4.32
CA GLU A 170 1.21 -5.62 3.73
C GLU A 170 0.80 -6.68 4.76
N GLN A 171 1.26 -6.56 6.02
CA GLN A 171 0.81 -7.42 7.12
C GLN A 171 -0.70 -7.24 7.41
N GLU A 172 -1.18 -6.00 7.50
CA GLU A 172 -2.60 -5.73 7.74
C GLU A 172 -3.45 -6.16 6.54
N LEU A 173 -2.98 -5.92 5.32
CA LEU A 173 -3.65 -6.35 4.09
C LEU A 173 -3.79 -7.87 4.03
N THR A 174 -2.75 -8.61 4.43
CA THR A 174 -2.80 -10.08 4.54
C THR A 174 -3.86 -10.51 5.55
N THR A 175 -3.92 -9.84 6.69
CA THR A 175 -4.92 -10.10 7.75
C THR A 175 -6.34 -9.80 7.27
N LEU A 176 -6.55 -8.72 6.52
CA LEU A 176 -7.85 -8.38 5.95
C LEU A 176 -8.30 -9.37 4.88
N ARG A 177 -7.37 -9.84 4.04
CA ARG A 177 -7.67 -10.87 3.02
C ARG A 177 -8.07 -12.19 3.65
N GLN A 178 -7.45 -12.58 4.76
CA GLN A 178 -7.88 -13.75 5.54
C GLN A 178 -9.31 -13.60 6.07
N ARG A 179 -9.76 -12.35 6.32
CA ARG A 179 -11.14 -12.02 6.70
C ARG A 179 -12.07 -11.79 5.51
N GLY A 180 -11.62 -12.03 4.27
CA GLY A 180 -12.39 -11.81 3.05
C GLY A 180 -12.59 -10.34 2.66
N GLN A 181 -11.82 -9.42 3.26
CA GLN A 181 -11.86 -8.00 2.93
C GLN A 181 -10.65 -7.62 2.08
N ASN A 182 -10.85 -6.75 1.08
CA ASN A 182 -9.76 -6.17 0.32
C ASN A 182 -9.86 -4.64 0.41
N ALA A 183 -8.79 -4.00 0.86
CA ALA A 183 -8.70 -2.56 0.98
C ALA A 183 -7.46 -2.08 0.20
N PRO A 184 -7.53 -0.93 -0.51
CA PRO A 184 -6.38 -0.41 -1.23
C PRO A 184 -5.29 -0.01 -0.22
N ARG A 185 -4.01 -0.20 -0.61
CA ARG A 185 -2.86 0.10 0.28
C ARG A 185 -2.85 1.54 0.76
N GLU A 186 -3.32 2.46 -0.08
CA GLU A 186 -3.42 3.87 0.31
C GLU A 186 -4.45 4.13 1.42
N ALA A 187 -5.58 3.43 1.42
CA ALA A 187 -6.54 3.55 2.52
C ALA A 187 -5.97 2.99 3.83
N LEU A 188 -5.25 1.88 3.75
CA LEU A 188 -4.55 1.30 4.89
C LEU A 188 -3.47 2.23 5.44
N TYR A 189 -2.73 2.91 4.57
CA TYR A 189 -1.76 3.93 4.99
C TYR A 189 -2.42 5.02 5.83
N TYR A 190 -3.51 5.64 5.35
CA TYR A 190 -4.18 6.70 6.10
C TYR A 190 -4.81 6.20 7.40
N PHE A 191 -5.32 4.97 7.41
CA PHE A 191 -5.84 4.33 8.62
C PHE A 191 -4.74 4.14 9.67
N MET A 192 -3.59 3.58 9.30
CA MET A 192 -2.46 3.36 10.21
C MET A 192 -1.84 4.67 10.68
N LEU A 193 -1.74 5.66 9.78
CA LEU A 193 -1.29 7.00 10.14
C LEU A 193 -2.24 7.66 11.15
N GLY A 194 -3.56 7.57 10.92
CA GLY A 194 -4.57 8.07 11.85
C GLY A 194 -4.50 7.38 13.21
N LYS A 195 -4.29 6.06 13.24
CA LYS A 195 -4.08 5.28 14.46
C LYS A 195 -2.85 5.75 15.23
N ASP A 196 -1.70 5.89 14.57
CA ASP A 196 -0.47 6.33 15.24
C ASP A 196 -0.56 7.79 15.76
N ILE A 197 -1.36 8.65 15.09
CA ILE A 197 -1.65 10.00 15.58
C ILE A 197 -2.58 9.95 16.80
N ALA A 198 -3.63 9.12 16.77
CA ALA A 198 -4.58 8.96 17.88
C ALA A 198 -3.91 8.35 19.12
N GLU A 199 -2.96 7.43 18.92
CA GLU A 199 -2.15 6.83 20.00
C GLU A 199 -1.04 7.76 20.52
N GLY A 200 -0.91 8.98 19.99
CA GLY A 200 0.08 9.97 20.44
C GLY A 200 1.52 9.64 20.03
N LYS A 201 1.76 8.54 19.32
CA LYS A 201 3.08 8.15 18.78
C LYS A 201 3.59 9.15 17.75
N LEU A 202 2.69 9.82 17.05
CA LEU A 202 2.98 10.94 16.16
C LEU A 202 2.28 12.18 16.67
N LYS A 203 3.06 13.20 17.04
CA LYS A 203 2.51 14.53 17.32
C LYS A 203 1.90 15.08 16.02
N ALA A 204 0.59 15.29 16.02
CA ALA A 204 -0.09 15.97 14.93
C ALA A 204 0.59 17.34 14.75
N LYS A 205 1.12 17.61 13.55
CA LYS A 205 1.63 18.95 13.25
C LYS A 205 0.41 19.88 13.33
N PRO A 206 0.38 20.87 14.24
CA PRO A 206 -0.78 21.74 14.37
C PRO A 206 -1.05 22.34 13.00
N LYS A 207 -2.29 22.18 12.52
CA LYS A 207 -2.73 22.83 11.30
C LYS A 207 -2.50 24.31 11.54
N ALA A 208 -1.56 24.92 10.81
CA ALA A 208 -1.32 26.35 10.91
C ALA A 208 -2.70 27.02 10.81
N PRO A 209 -3.07 27.91 11.76
CA PRO A 209 -4.33 28.61 11.66
C PRO A 209 -4.40 29.21 10.25
N PRO A 210 -5.57 29.20 9.60
CA PRO A 210 -5.71 29.86 8.31
C PRO A 210 -5.12 31.24 8.51
N ALA A 211 -4.07 31.57 7.75
CA ALA A 211 -3.50 32.90 7.80
C ALA A 211 -4.67 33.87 7.72
N ASP A 212 -4.77 34.79 8.68
CA ASP A 212 -5.77 35.86 8.68
C ASP A 212 -5.58 36.65 7.39
N LEU A 213 -6.19 36.14 6.32
CA LEU A 213 -6.33 36.81 5.06
C LEU A 213 -7.35 37.89 5.37
N PRO A 214 -6.94 39.17 5.39
CA PRO A 214 -7.88 40.25 5.66
C PRO A 214 -9.01 40.11 4.64
N ARG A 215 -10.22 39.83 5.16
CA ARG A 215 -11.47 39.76 4.40
C ARG A 215 -11.57 41.04 3.58
N GLY A 216 -11.20 40.97 2.30
CA GLY A 216 -11.21 42.13 1.40
C GLY A 216 -10.17 42.13 0.29
N ARG A 217 -9.09 41.35 0.35
CA ARG A 217 -8.12 41.30 -0.76
C ARG A 217 -8.53 40.24 -1.79
N THR A 218 -9.26 40.66 -2.83
CA THR A 218 -9.48 39.84 -4.02
C THR A 218 -8.14 39.61 -4.74
N PRO A 219 -7.79 38.36 -5.10
CA PRO A 219 -6.59 38.08 -5.86
C PRO A 219 -6.82 38.57 -7.30
N GLY A 220 -6.33 39.76 -7.62
CA GLY A 220 -6.49 40.37 -8.94
C GLY A 220 -6.84 41.85 -8.95
N ALA A 221 -7.00 42.51 -7.79
CA ALA A 221 -7.17 43.96 -7.74
C ALA A 221 -5.85 44.66 -8.12
N LYS A 222 -5.68 44.92 -9.42
CA LYS A 222 -4.74 45.91 -9.95
C LYS A 222 -5.25 47.29 -9.51
N THR A 223 -4.64 47.87 -8.47
CA THR A 223 -4.38 49.32 -8.29
C THR A 223 -3.97 49.58 -6.84
N ASP A 224 -2.75 50.10 -6.63
CA ASP A 224 -2.64 51.50 -6.20
C ASP A 224 -1.23 52.02 -6.54
N VAL A 225 -1.20 53.16 -7.20
CA VAL A 225 0.00 53.90 -7.56
C VAL A 225 0.41 54.68 -6.31
N THR A 226 1.08 54.02 -5.37
CA THR A 226 1.87 54.76 -4.39
C THR A 226 3.09 55.33 -5.10
N ALA A 227 2.90 56.57 -5.54
CA ALA A 227 3.88 57.47 -6.08
C ALA A 227 5.21 57.39 -5.30
N ARG A 228 6.20 56.72 -5.89
CA ARG A 228 7.60 56.90 -5.53
C ARG A 228 8.43 57.08 -6.79
N GLY A 229 8.46 58.33 -7.26
CA GLY A 229 9.64 58.89 -7.93
C GLY A 229 9.84 58.63 -9.42
N GLY A 230 8.86 58.13 -10.17
CA GLY A 230 8.96 57.98 -11.63
C GLY A 230 8.07 58.97 -12.35
N LYS A 231 8.63 59.95 -13.09
CA LYS A 231 7.85 60.81 -13.98
C LYS A 231 7.01 59.96 -14.94
N ASN A 232 5.71 60.22 -15.01
CA ASN A 232 4.81 59.49 -15.90
C ASN A 232 5.16 59.74 -17.37
N GLU A 233 4.83 58.79 -18.24
CA GLU A 233 5.21 58.80 -19.66
C GLU A 233 4.73 60.08 -20.39
N HIS A 234 3.59 60.62 -19.98
CA HIS A 234 3.03 61.88 -20.47
C HIS A 234 3.93 63.10 -20.14
N GLN A 235 4.56 63.10 -18.96
CA GLN A 235 5.50 64.16 -18.54
C GLN A 235 6.83 64.04 -19.29
N LYS A 236 7.32 62.81 -19.54
CA LYS A 236 8.51 62.56 -20.37
C LYS A 236 8.31 62.93 -21.84
N ARG A 237 7.07 62.85 -22.34
CA ARG A 237 6.71 63.29 -23.69
C ARG A 237 6.63 64.81 -23.78
N ALA A 238 6.09 65.46 -22.75
CA ALA A 238 6.07 66.93 -22.66
C ALA A 238 7.48 67.53 -22.59
N GLU A 239 8.39 66.94 -21.80
CA GLU A 239 9.80 67.39 -21.75
C GLU A 239 10.54 67.22 -23.09
N ARG A 240 10.26 66.12 -23.82
CA ARG A 240 10.82 65.93 -25.17
C ARG A 240 10.29 66.95 -26.17
N LEU A 241 9.02 67.33 -26.08
CA LEU A 241 8.43 68.35 -26.94
C LEU A 241 8.89 69.77 -26.56
N ALA A 242 9.12 70.04 -25.28
CA ALA A 242 9.63 71.34 -24.82
C ALA A 242 11.07 71.62 -25.31
N ASN A 243 11.88 70.59 -25.53
CA ASN A 243 13.23 70.72 -26.09
C ASN A 243 13.27 70.72 -27.63
N ILE A 244 12.11 70.66 -28.30
CA ILE A 244 11.98 70.77 -29.75
C ILE A 244 11.10 72.00 -30.02
N ASN A 245 11.64 73.19 -29.72
CA ASN A 245 11.14 74.43 -30.32
C ASN A 245 11.87 74.64 -31.65
N ILE A 246 11.10 74.58 -32.73
CA ILE A 246 11.35 75.26 -34.01
C ILE A 246 10.59 76.57 -33.95
#